data_AF-K6X4P4-F1
#
_entry.id   AF-K6X4P4-F1
#
_cell.length_a   1.000
_cell.length_b   1.000
_cell.length_c   1.000
_cell.angle_alpha   90.00
_cell.angle_beta   90.00
_cell.angle_gamma   90.00
#
_symmetry.space_group_name_H-M   'P 1'
#
loop_
_entity.id
_entity.type
_entity.pdbx_description
1 polymer ?
#
loop_
_entity_poly.entity_id
_entity_poly.type
_entity_poly.pdbx_seq_one_letter_code
_entity_poly.pdbx_strand_id
1 'polypeptide(L)'
;MESLPERSAPTGADPARSLIEMPFRLGFAVAGVVLDAAESAVTIARITAGSVQNELTHAVGLDDDSVNVARTPMALLSQLSELLGPDRPFGRILATDGPLERLLNPGGVIDRLTAPDGPLEKLTAKGGLLDQMADERGILMRLTAKDGPLDRLTRPGGVVDQFTENEGILERLTSEGGIVDKLTAPDGMLEKVTEPGGILDRFAAEAGLLDQLVGEGGAIERAIAPGGPLDRITELTEVIGQLAPNLIAMQDTVHELAETVDLLNQTVAPLGGLAERLPKRLTRGPKGSGGNGNGDAAPADTNGYPKG
;
A
#
# COMPACT_ATOMS: atom_id res chain seq x y z
N MET A 1 -62.96 73.26 -25.63
CA MET A 1 -62.45 73.62 -24.29
C MET A 1 -62.00 72.32 -23.66
N GLU A 2 -60.75 72.02 -23.39
CA GLU A 2 -59.54 72.84 -23.21
C GLU A 2 -58.34 71.86 -23.28
N SER A 3 -57.41 72.09 -24.20
CA SER A 3 -55.99 72.47 -23.94
C SER A 3 -55.02 71.29 -23.74
N LEU A 4 -54.25 71.00 -24.79
CA LEU A 4 -52.82 70.64 -24.66
C LEU A 4 -52.08 71.92 -24.20
N PRO A 5 -50.98 71.84 -23.41
CA PRO A 5 -49.68 71.66 -24.07
C PRO A 5 -48.53 71.03 -23.24
N GLU A 6 -47.50 70.66 -24.00
CA GLU A 6 -46.08 70.88 -23.75
C GLU A 6 -45.22 70.00 -22.83
N ARG A 7 -44.02 69.84 -23.40
CA ARG A 7 -42.89 69.02 -23.06
C ARG A 7 -41.89 69.94 -22.37
N SER A 8 -41.54 69.66 -21.11
CA SER A 8 -40.46 70.39 -20.41
C SER A 8 -39.70 69.44 -19.51
N ALA A 9 -38.51 69.04 -19.95
CA ALA A 9 -37.45 68.67 -19.01
C ALA A 9 -36.99 69.94 -18.28
N PRO A 10 -36.59 69.82 -17.01
CA PRO A 10 -35.51 70.65 -16.49
C PRO A 10 -34.28 69.81 -16.17
N THR A 11 -33.27 70.09 -16.97
CA THR A 11 -31.83 70.07 -16.72
C THR A 11 -31.41 70.24 -15.25
N GLY A 12 -30.39 69.45 -14.83
CA GLY A 12 -29.27 69.98 -14.05
C GLY A 12 -29.04 69.40 -12.64
N ALA A 13 -27.78 69.01 -12.42
CA ALA A 13 -27.09 68.67 -11.15
C ALA A 13 -27.43 67.30 -10.53
N ASP A 14 -26.54 66.36 -10.24
CA ASP A 14 -25.08 66.26 -10.26
C ASP A 14 -24.72 64.74 -10.32
N PRO A 15 -23.88 64.24 -11.25
CA PRO A 15 -23.51 62.81 -11.26
C PRO A 15 -22.49 62.43 -10.17
N ALA A 16 -22.10 63.34 -9.28
CA ALA A 16 -21.02 63.11 -8.32
C ALA A 16 -21.48 62.80 -6.88
N ARG A 17 -22.78 62.69 -6.60
CA ARG A 17 -23.28 62.41 -5.23
C ARG A 17 -24.14 61.17 -5.03
N SER A 18 -24.36 60.33 -6.05
CA SER A 18 -25.12 59.07 -5.91
C SER A 18 -24.26 57.80 -5.92
N LEU A 19 -22.95 57.90 -5.68
CA LEU A 19 -22.03 56.76 -5.68
C LEU A 19 -21.64 56.27 -4.27
N ILE A 20 -22.35 56.70 -3.23
CA ILE A 20 -22.16 56.18 -1.88
C ILE A 20 -23.54 55.87 -1.32
N GLU A 21 -24.12 54.75 -1.75
CA GLU A 21 -24.90 53.85 -0.88
C GLU A 21 -25.38 52.62 -1.69
N MET A 22 -24.66 51.51 -1.46
CA MET A 22 -25.03 50.11 -1.62
C MET A 22 -25.10 49.43 -3.01
N PRO A 23 -24.28 48.37 -3.17
CA PRO A 23 -24.66 47.20 -3.95
C PRO A 23 -24.51 45.92 -3.11
N PHE A 24 -25.53 45.51 -2.33
CA PHE A 24 -25.58 44.15 -1.76
C PHE A 24 -27.01 43.60 -1.71
N ARG A 25 -27.61 43.38 -2.88
CA ARG A 25 -28.81 42.54 -3.02
C ARG A 25 -28.68 41.58 -4.20
N LEU A 26 -27.67 40.71 -4.12
CA LEU A 26 -27.59 39.50 -4.95
C LEU A 26 -26.81 38.41 -4.17
N GLY A 27 -27.31 38.04 -3.00
CA GLY A 27 -26.64 37.06 -2.12
C GLY A 27 -27.57 36.26 -1.21
N PHE A 28 -28.89 36.35 -1.37
CA PHE A 28 -29.85 35.73 -0.45
C PHE A 28 -30.75 34.65 -1.07
N ALA A 29 -30.67 34.38 -2.37
CA ALA A 29 -31.52 33.37 -3.01
C ALA A 29 -30.95 31.93 -2.95
N VAL A 30 -29.62 31.77 -2.83
CA VAL A 30 -28.97 30.44 -2.72
C VAL A 30 -28.84 29.97 -1.26
N ALA A 31 -28.87 30.88 -0.30
CA ALA A 31 -28.89 30.54 1.12
C ALA A 31 -30.19 29.85 1.56
N GLY A 32 -31.32 30.08 0.85
CA GLY A 32 -32.62 29.50 1.21
C GLY A 32 -32.67 27.98 1.02
N VAL A 33 -32.15 27.44 -0.08
CA VAL A 33 -32.25 25.99 -0.39
C VAL A 33 -31.29 25.14 0.45
N VAL A 34 -30.11 25.67 0.78
CA VAL A 34 -29.16 24.99 1.68
C VAL A 34 -29.66 25.03 3.13
N LEU A 35 -30.31 26.12 3.53
CA LEU A 35 -30.90 26.23 4.86
C LEU A 35 -32.10 25.30 5.04
N ASP A 36 -32.95 25.15 4.03
CA ASP A 36 -34.14 24.27 4.08
C ASP A 36 -33.76 22.78 4.12
N ALA A 37 -32.71 22.39 3.39
CA ALA A 37 -32.13 21.05 3.44
C ALA A 37 -31.43 20.77 4.77
N ALA A 38 -30.73 21.77 5.33
CA ALA A 38 -30.13 21.68 6.65
C ALA A 38 -31.19 21.60 7.75
N GLU A 39 -32.27 22.39 7.67
CA GLU A 39 -33.39 22.34 8.62
C GLU A 39 -34.14 21.00 8.55
N SER A 40 -34.31 20.43 7.36
CA SER A 40 -34.90 19.10 7.18
C SER A 40 -34.00 18.00 7.78
N ALA A 41 -32.69 18.07 7.54
CA ALA A 41 -31.72 17.14 8.14
C ALA A 41 -31.68 17.27 9.67
N VAL A 42 -31.74 18.49 10.21
CA VAL A 42 -31.83 18.75 11.65
C VAL A 42 -33.14 18.25 12.23
N THR A 43 -34.25 18.36 11.50
CA THR A 43 -35.56 17.86 11.93
C THR A 43 -35.61 16.34 11.95
N ILE A 44 -35.07 15.68 10.92
CA ILE A 44 -34.95 14.22 10.86
C ILE A 44 -33.99 13.74 11.95
N ALA A 45 -32.83 14.38 12.13
CA ALA A 45 -31.89 14.06 13.20
C ALA A 45 -32.53 14.25 14.59
N ARG A 46 -33.37 15.27 14.77
CA ARG A 46 -34.12 15.51 16.02
C ARG A 46 -35.21 14.47 16.25
N ILE A 47 -35.87 13.99 15.19
CA ILE A 47 -36.89 12.93 15.27
C ILE A 47 -36.23 11.57 15.56
N THR A 48 -35.10 11.25 14.91
CA THR A 48 -34.33 10.03 15.17
C THR A 48 -33.69 10.07 16.55
N ALA A 49 -33.13 11.21 16.98
CA ALA A 49 -32.65 11.38 18.35
C ALA A 49 -33.79 11.25 19.37
N GLY A 50 -34.96 11.83 19.10
CA GLY A 50 -36.16 11.68 19.94
C GLY A 50 -36.67 10.23 20.03
N SER A 51 -36.59 9.47 18.94
CA SER A 51 -36.97 8.05 18.88
C SER A 51 -35.98 7.16 19.64
N VAL A 52 -34.67 7.42 19.53
CA VAL A 52 -33.64 6.70 20.29
C VAL A 52 -33.73 7.04 21.77
N GLN A 53 -34.04 8.30 22.13
CA GLN A 53 -34.31 8.67 23.52
C GLN A 53 -35.50 7.88 24.09
N ASN A 54 -36.57 7.70 23.31
CA ASN A 54 -37.78 7.01 23.75
C ASN A 54 -37.57 5.49 23.95
N GLU A 55 -36.76 4.84 23.10
CA GLU A 55 -36.38 3.44 23.31
C GLU A 55 -35.32 3.25 24.39
N LEU A 56 -34.33 4.15 24.54
CA LEU A 56 -33.36 4.07 25.63
C LEU A 56 -34.03 4.28 26.99
N THR A 57 -35.02 5.15 27.07
CA THR A 57 -35.80 5.41 28.30
C THR A 57 -36.59 4.15 28.71
N HIS A 58 -37.13 3.41 27.74
CA HIS A 58 -37.77 2.11 27.98
C HIS A 58 -36.80 0.96 28.26
N ALA A 59 -35.61 0.96 27.63
CA ALA A 59 -34.60 -0.08 27.82
C ALA A 59 -33.78 0.07 29.11
N VAL A 60 -33.67 1.29 29.64
CA VAL A 60 -32.93 1.61 30.88
C VAL A 60 -33.86 1.78 32.10
N GLY A 61 -35.18 1.66 31.92
CA GLY A 61 -36.14 1.64 33.04
C GLY A 61 -36.19 2.95 33.82
N LEU A 62 -36.01 4.08 33.15
CA LEU A 62 -36.08 5.41 33.77
C LEU A 62 -37.47 5.98 33.50
N ASP A 63 -38.35 5.96 34.51
CA ASP A 63 -39.71 6.52 34.42
C ASP A 63 -39.72 7.98 33.97
N ASP A 64 -40.79 8.41 33.30
CA ASP A 64 -40.98 9.75 32.67
C ASP A 64 -40.77 10.94 33.65
N ASP A 65 -40.91 10.71 34.96
CA ASP A 65 -40.60 11.70 36.02
C ASP A 65 -39.09 12.01 36.11
N SER A 66 -38.22 11.09 35.68
CA SER A 66 -36.77 11.24 35.72
C SER A 66 -36.21 12.16 34.62
N VAL A 67 -36.96 12.40 33.55
CA VAL A 67 -36.54 13.29 32.44
C VAL A 67 -36.70 14.76 32.82
N ASN A 68 -37.72 15.08 33.62
CA ASN A 68 -37.85 16.40 34.25
C ASN A 68 -36.80 16.59 35.35
N VAL A 69 -36.45 15.52 36.08
CA VAL A 69 -35.35 15.53 37.05
C VAL A 69 -34.00 15.71 36.34
N ALA A 70 -33.74 15.05 35.21
CA ALA A 70 -32.49 15.15 34.44
C ALA A 70 -32.19 16.56 33.89
N ARG A 71 -33.21 17.42 33.77
CA ARG A 71 -33.06 18.85 33.42
C ARG A 71 -33.04 19.77 34.63
N THR A 72 -33.17 19.24 35.84
CA THR A 72 -32.92 20.04 37.03
C THR A 72 -31.41 20.33 37.12
N PRO A 73 -31.02 21.56 37.50
CA PRO A 73 -29.61 21.89 37.70
C PRO A 73 -28.91 20.89 38.63
N MET A 74 -29.64 20.32 39.60
CA MET A 74 -29.10 19.34 40.54
C MET A 74 -28.80 17.98 39.92
N ALA A 75 -29.61 17.48 39.00
CA ALA A 75 -29.32 16.22 38.30
C ALA A 75 -28.17 16.36 37.32
N LEU A 76 -28.04 17.51 36.66
CA LEU A 76 -26.88 17.82 35.84
C LEU A 76 -25.61 17.89 36.71
N LEU A 77 -25.70 18.49 37.90
CA LEU A 77 -24.58 18.51 38.84
C LEU A 77 -24.24 17.11 39.37
N SER A 78 -25.23 16.25 39.62
CA SER A 78 -24.97 14.86 40.04
C SER A 78 -24.35 14.03 38.90
N GLN A 79 -24.80 14.23 37.66
CA GLN A 79 -24.21 13.58 36.49
C GLN A 79 -22.80 14.08 36.19
N LEU A 80 -22.55 15.39 36.32
CA LEU A 80 -21.20 15.95 36.23
C LEU A 80 -20.30 15.42 37.33
N SER A 81 -20.81 15.33 38.57
CA SER A 81 -20.09 14.73 39.70
C SER A 81 -19.79 13.24 39.46
N GLU A 82 -20.70 12.53 38.80
CA GLU A 82 -20.49 11.12 38.44
C GLU A 82 -19.45 10.97 37.32
N LEU A 83 -19.38 11.90 36.37
CA LEU A 83 -18.34 11.90 35.32
C LEU A 83 -16.96 12.30 35.87
N LEU A 84 -16.91 13.27 36.78
CA LEU A 84 -15.68 13.76 37.43
C LEU A 84 -15.22 12.91 38.62
N GLY A 85 -15.94 11.83 38.95
CA GLY A 85 -15.57 10.92 40.03
C GLY A 85 -14.17 10.31 39.82
N PRO A 86 -13.38 10.09 40.87
CA PRO A 86 -11.96 9.73 40.78
C PRO A 86 -11.66 8.44 39.98
N ASP A 87 -12.58 7.47 40.01
CA ASP A 87 -12.45 6.20 39.28
C ASP A 87 -13.08 6.21 37.87
N ARG A 88 -13.66 7.35 37.48
CA ARG A 88 -14.40 7.53 36.22
C ARG A 88 -13.45 8.12 35.17
N PRO A 89 -13.72 7.95 33.86
CA PRO A 89 -12.75 8.28 32.82
C PRO A 89 -12.27 9.73 32.88
N PHE A 90 -13.17 10.71 33.09
CA PHE A 90 -12.75 12.11 33.23
C PHE A 90 -12.03 12.38 34.54
N GLY A 91 -12.48 11.80 35.66
CA GLY A 91 -11.77 11.93 36.94
C GLY A 91 -10.36 11.32 36.91
N ARG A 92 -10.14 10.22 36.19
CA ARG A 92 -8.80 9.63 35.99
C ARG A 92 -7.91 10.46 35.07
N ILE A 93 -8.50 11.09 34.03
CA ILE A 93 -7.78 11.99 33.13
C ILE A 93 -7.32 13.25 33.89
N LEU A 94 -8.19 13.78 34.76
CA LEU A 94 -8.00 14.99 35.56
C LEU A 94 -7.31 14.74 36.92
N ALA A 95 -7.09 13.48 37.29
CA ALA A 95 -6.43 13.11 38.54
C ALA A 95 -5.01 13.67 38.59
N THR A 96 -4.51 13.89 39.81
CA THR A 96 -3.12 14.26 40.05
C THR A 96 -2.19 13.18 39.49
N ASP A 97 -1.15 13.58 38.76
CA ASP A 97 -0.26 12.72 37.95
C ASP A 97 -0.97 11.95 36.81
N GLY A 98 -2.20 12.36 36.48
CA GLY A 98 -3.00 11.81 35.38
C GLY A 98 -2.42 12.13 34.00
N PRO A 99 -2.94 11.48 32.94
CA PRO A 99 -2.45 11.67 31.59
C PRO A 99 -2.59 13.12 31.10
N LEU A 100 -3.65 13.85 31.51
CA LEU A 100 -3.80 15.26 31.12
C LEU A 100 -2.74 16.13 31.79
N GLU A 101 -2.51 15.93 33.08
CA GLU A 101 -1.48 16.66 33.82
C GLU A 101 -0.09 16.39 33.24
N ARG A 102 0.23 15.15 32.86
CA ARG A 102 1.50 14.82 32.17
C ARG A 102 1.65 15.46 30.78
N LEU A 103 0.54 15.72 30.08
CA LEU A 103 0.55 16.41 28.79
C LEU A 103 0.80 17.91 28.97
N LEU A 104 0.16 18.52 29.97
CA LEU A 104 0.11 19.98 30.19
C LEU A 104 1.18 20.52 31.15
N ASN A 105 1.73 19.67 32.03
CA ASN A 105 2.74 20.12 33.00
C ASN A 105 4.00 20.63 32.28
N PRO A 106 4.74 21.56 32.90
CA PRO A 106 6.02 22.02 32.39
C PRO A 106 6.98 20.84 32.13
N GLY A 107 7.59 20.80 30.95
CA GLY A 107 8.39 19.67 30.47
C GLY A 107 7.59 18.46 29.99
N GLY A 108 6.26 18.56 29.95
CA GLY A 108 5.32 17.58 29.41
C GLY A 108 5.32 17.52 27.88
N VAL A 109 4.43 16.69 27.32
CA VAL A 109 4.42 16.43 25.86
C VAL A 109 4.04 17.69 25.07
N ILE A 110 3.03 18.43 25.51
CA ILE A 110 2.62 19.66 24.82
C ILE A 110 3.74 20.70 24.91
N ASP A 111 4.30 20.91 26.10
CA ASP A 111 5.41 21.84 26.31
C ASP A 111 6.62 21.53 25.41
N ARG A 112 7.00 20.25 25.27
CA ARG A 112 8.08 19.84 24.34
C ARG A 112 7.73 20.01 22.87
N LEU A 113 6.47 19.77 22.50
CA LEU A 113 6.00 19.92 21.13
C LEU A 113 5.97 21.39 20.71
N THR A 114 5.54 22.27 21.62
CA THR A 114 5.39 23.72 21.40
C THR A 114 6.60 24.55 21.83
N ALA A 115 7.63 23.93 22.39
CA ALA A 115 8.87 24.59 22.77
C ALA A 115 9.52 25.28 21.54
N PRO A 116 10.31 26.35 21.76
CA PRO A 116 11.14 26.93 20.71
C PRO A 116 12.05 25.87 20.07
N ASP A 117 12.15 25.86 18.74
CA ASP A 117 12.82 24.82 17.94
C ASP A 117 12.22 23.41 18.11
N GLY A 118 11.01 23.33 18.66
CA GLY A 118 10.27 22.10 18.89
C GLY A 118 9.75 21.46 17.60
N PRO A 119 9.27 20.20 17.67
CA PRO A 119 8.76 19.49 16.51
C PRO A 119 7.59 20.20 15.81
N LEU A 120 6.67 20.83 16.55
CA LEU A 120 5.54 21.55 15.93
C LEU A 120 6.01 22.83 15.23
N GLU A 121 6.95 23.55 15.81
CA GLU A 121 7.52 24.74 15.17
C GLU A 121 8.26 24.33 13.89
N LYS A 122 9.12 23.30 13.92
CA LYS A 122 9.81 22.80 12.70
C LYS A 122 8.86 22.30 11.62
N LEU A 123 7.73 21.73 12.02
CA LEU A 123 6.72 21.19 11.11
C LEU A 123 5.86 22.30 10.49
N THR A 124 5.52 23.35 11.25
CA THR A 124 4.65 24.46 10.82
C THR A 124 5.40 25.71 10.35
N ALA A 125 6.70 25.81 10.63
CA ALA A 125 7.54 26.93 10.19
C ALA A 125 7.58 27.03 8.66
N LYS A 126 7.87 28.25 8.17
CA LYS A 126 8.11 28.50 6.76
C LYS A 126 9.32 27.70 6.28
N GLY A 127 9.15 26.94 5.20
CA GLY A 127 10.11 25.95 4.71
C GLY A 127 10.16 24.65 5.51
N GLY A 128 9.30 24.50 6.54
CA GLY A 128 9.13 23.28 7.31
C GLY A 128 8.36 22.20 6.54
N LEU A 129 8.12 21.05 7.17
CA LEU A 129 7.53 19.88 6.49
C LEU A 129 6.12 20.15 5.94
N LEU A 130 5.25 20.83 6.68
CA LEU A 130 3.91 21.15 6.17
C LEU A 130 3.99 22.12 5.00
N ASP A 131 4.85 23.14 5.09
CA ASP A 131 5.03 24.14 4.04
C ASP A 131 5.58 23.47 2.76
N GLN A 132 6.56 22.57 2.88
CA GLN A 132 7.08 21.78 1.75
C GLN A 132 6.05 20.83 1.15
N MET A 133 5.18 20.23 1.98
CA MET A 133 4.13 19.34 1.49
C MET A 133 2.99 20.10 0.81
N ALA A 134 2.69 21.32 1.27
CA ALA A 134 1.66 22.21 0.74
C ALA A 134 2.16 23.13 -0.39
N ASP A 135 3.48 23.20 -0.63
CA ASP A 135 4.06 23.92 -1.78
C ASP A 135 3.49 23.41 -3.11
N GLU A 136 3.60 24.22 -4.17
CA GLU A 136 3.06 23.90 -5.50
C GLU A 136 3.62 22.58 -6.08
N ARG A 137 4.86 22.23 -5.71
CA ARG A 137 5.52 20.96 -6.07
C ARG A 137 5.45 19.90 -4.96
N GLY A 138 4.79 20.24 -3.86
CA GLY A 138 4.59 19.41 -2.69
C GLY A 138 3.67 18.22 -2.96
N ILE A 139 3.77 17.22 -2.08
CA ILE A 139 3.02 15.97 -2.22
C ILE A 139 1.52 16.22 -2.09
N LEU A 140 1.07 17.13 -1.21
CA LEU A 140 -0.35 17.41 -1.05
C LEU A 140 -0.92 18.03 -2.32
N MET A 141 -0.25 19.05 -2.87
CA MET A 141 -0.69 19.69 -4.11
C MET A 141 -0.72 18.72 -5.29
N ARG A 142 0.26 17.80 -5.40
CA ARG A 142 0.25 16.77 -6.45
C ARG A 142 -0.87 15.73 -6.26
N LEU A 143 -1.19 15.36 -5.02
CA LEU A 143 -2.26 14.42 -4.73
C LEU A 143 -3.63 15.01 -5.03
N THR A 144 -3.84 16.27 -4.64
CA THR A 144 -5.11 17.00 -4.78
C THR A 144 -5.26 17.75 -6.10
N ALA A 145 -4.21 17.79 -6.93
CA ALA A 145 -4.27 18.38 -8.26
C ALA A 145 -5.39 17.75 -9.09
N LYS A 146 -5.95 18.55 -10.00
CA LYS A 146 -6.90 18.05 -11.01
C LYS A 146 -6.27 16.91 -11.81
N ASP A 147 -7.02 15.84 -12.01
CA ASP A 147 -6.56 14.57 -12.59
C ASP A 147 -5.45 13.87 -11.78
N GLY A 148 -5.18 14.33 -10.56
CA GLY A 148 -4.26 13.72 -9.60
C GLY A 148 -4.84 12.44 -8.98
N PRO A 149 -4.03 11.69 -8.20
CA PRO A 149 -4.48 10.44 -7.60
C PRO A 149 -5.73 10.57 -6.72
N LEU A 150 -5.80 11.60 -5.87
CA LEU A 150 -6.96 11.79 -5.00
C LEU A 150 -8.18 12.23 -5.82
N ASP A 151 -8.00 13.14 -6.77
CA ASP A 151 -9.08 13.58 -7.67
C ASP A 151 -9.65 12.41 -8.47
N ARG A 152 -8.80 11.55 -9.07
CA ARG A 152 -9.27 10.34 -9.79
C ARG A 152 -9.96 9.31 -8.89
N LEU A 153 -9.54 9.23 -7.63
CA LEU A 153 -10.11 8.32 -6.63
C LEU A 153 -11.51 8.79 -6.20
N THR A 154 -11.69 10.10 -5.96
CA THR A 154 -12.91 10.67 -5.36
C THR A 154 -13.84 11.40 -6.35
N ARG A 155 -13.43 11.63 -7.59
CA ARG A 155 -14.30 12.24 -8.60
C ARG A 155 -15.51 11.34 -8.90
N PRO A 156 -16.62 11.91 -9.41
CA PRO A 156 -17.75 11.15 -9.93
C PRO A 156 -17.35 10.03 -10.89
N GLY A 157 -17.76 8.79 -10.59
CA GLY A 157 -17.39 7.58 -11.34
C GLY A 157 -15.92 7.14 -11.15
N GLY A 158 -15.23 7.73 -10.17
CA GLY A 158 -13.90 7.35 -9.72
C GLY A 158 -13.89 5.99 -9.01
N VAL A 159 -12.75 5.63 -8.45
CA VAL A 159 -12.60 4.32 -7.80
C VAL A 159 -13.44 4.22 -6.54
N VAL A 160 -13.57 5.29 -5.74
CA VAL A 160 -14.47 5.27 -4.57
C VAL A 160 -15.90 4.98 -5.01
N ASP A 161 -16.41 5.75 -5.97
CA ASP A 161 -17.77 5.56 -6.49
C ASP A 161 -17.97 4.17 -7.07
N GLN A 162 -17.06 3.64 -7.89
CA GLN A 162 -17.17 2.28 -8.44
C GLN A 162 -17.24 1.19 -7.36
N PHE A 163 -16.63 1.43 -6.19
CA PHE A 163 -16.71 0.51 -5.07
C PHE A 163 -17.99 0.70 -4.24
N THR A 164 -18.45 1.93 -4.04
CA THR A 164 -19.51 2.26 -3.08
C THR A 164 -20.88 2.57 -3.68
N GLU A 165 -20.97 2.83 -4.98
CA GLU A 165 -22.25 3.05 -5.68
C GLU A 165 -23.11 1.77 -5.69
N ASN A 166 -24.40 1.96 -5.96
CA ASN A 166 -25.32 0.85 -6.16
C ASN A 166 -24.87 0.00 -7.35
N GLU A 167 -24.91 -1.32 -7.19
CA GLU A 167 -24.32 -2.32 -8.09
C GLU A 167 -22.79 -2.23 -8.24
N GLY A 168 -22.15 -1.45 -7.36
CA GLY A 168 -20.70 -1.33 -7.25
C GLY A 168 -20.03 -2.62 -6.79
N ILE A 169 -18.70 -2.59 -6.72
CA ILE A 169 -17.90 -3.78 -6.40
C ILE A 169 -18.25 -4.30 -4.99
N LEU A 170 -18.38 -3.42 -4.00
CA LEU A 170 -18.70 -3.86 -2.64
C LEU A 170 -20.08 -4.51 -2.58
N GLU A 171 -21.10 -3.86 -3.16
CA GLU A 171 -22.45 -4.42 -3.15
C GLU A 171 -22.50 -5.77 -3.86
N ARG A 172 -21.87 -5.93 -5.04
CA ARG A 172 -21.81 -7.22 -5.75
C ARG A 172 -21.07 -8.32 -5.00
N LEU A 173 -20.09 -7.94 -4.17
CA LEU A 173 -19.36 -8.89 -3.34
C LEU A 173 -20.18 -9.32 -2.13
N THR A 174 -20.95 -8.40 -1.52
CA THR A 174 -21.70 -8.62 -0.29
C THR A 174 -23.18 -8.94 -0.50
N SER A 175 -23.72 -8.77 -1.70
CA SER A 175 -25.10 -9.12 -2.04
C SER A 175 -25.33 -10.61 -1.94
N GLU A 176 -26.61 -11.02 -1.85
CA GLU A 176 -27.00 -12.42 -1.89
C GLU A 176 -26.44 -13.11 -3.16
N GLY A 177 -25.78 -14.25 -2.98
CA GLY A 177 -25.06 -14.97 -4.03
C GLY A 177 -23.71 -14.35 -4.44
N GLY A 178 -23.28 -13.26 -3.80
CA GLY A 178 -21.96 -12.66 -3.91
C GLY A 178 -20.86 -13.54 -3.35
N ILE A 179 -19.60 -13.13 -3.54
CA ILE A 179 -18.44 -13.91 -3.06
C ILE A 179 -18.39 -13.93 -1.53
N VAL A 180 -18.60 -12.77 -0.88
CA VAL A 180 -18.60 -12.69 0.58
C VAL A 180 -19.75 -13.51 1.13
N ASP A 181 -20.96 -13.32 0.59
CA ASP A 181 -22.15 -14.08 0.98
C ASP A 181 -21.93 -15.61 0.88
N LYS A 182 -21.44 -16.12 -0.25
CA LYS A 182 -21.14 -17.55 -0.43
C LYS A 182 -20.04 -18.09 0.49
N LEU A 183 -19.07 -17.24 0.83
CA LEU A 183 -17.97 -17.62 1.73
C LEU A 183 -18.45 -17.68 3.19
N THR A 184 -19.34 -16.76 3.59
CA THR A 184 -19.86 -16.62 4.96
C THR A 184 -21.20 -17.33 5.20
N ALA A 185 -21.86 -17.82 4.16
CA ALA A 185 -23.11 -18.57 4.25
C ALA A 185 -22.92 -19.84 5.11
N PRO A 186 -24.01 -20.37 5.71
CA PRO A 186 -23.98 -21.66 6.37
C PRO A 186 -23.46 -22.76 5.43
N ASP A 187 -22.61 -23.64 5.94
CA ASP A 187 -21.84 -24.63 5.17
C ASP A 187 -20.89 -24.03 4.11
N GLY A 188 -20.61 -22.74 4.22
CA GLY A 188 -19.69 -21.99 3.38
C GLY A 188 -18.24 -22.43 3.55
N MET A 189 -17.37 -21.96 2.65
CA MET A 189 -15.94 -22.32 2.71
C MET A 189 -15.28 -21.79 3.98
N LEU A 190 -15.64 -20.59 4.45
CA LEU A 190 -15.05 -20.05 5.68
C LEU A 190 -15.45 -20.90 6.88
N GLU A 191 -16.74 -21.27 6.98
CA GLU A 191 -17.22 -22.15 8.04
C GLU A 191 -16.49 -23.50 8.02
N LYS A 192 -16.39 -24.19 6.87
CA LYS A 192 -15.63 -25.46 6.75
C LYS A 192 -14.14 -25.35 7.10
N VAL A 193 -13.57 -24.18 6.88
CA VAL A 193 -12.16 -23.91 7.22
C VAL A 193 -12.02 -23.69 8.73
N THR A 194 -12.96 -22.99 9.37
CA THR A 194 -12.92 -22.59 10.79
C THR A 194 -13.71 -23.48 11.74
N GLU A 195 -14.54 -24.39 11.24
CA GLU A 195 -15.38 -25.27 12.06
C GLU A 195 -14.51 -26.21 12.91
N PRO A 196 -15.01 -26.67 14.07
CA PRO A 196 -14.31 -27.65 14.88
C PRO A 196 -13.92 -28.90 14.09
N GLY A 197 -12.62 -29.23 14.05
CA GLY A 197 -12.08 -30.32 13.23
C GLY A 197 -11.92 -30.00 11.74
N GLY A 198 -12.16 -28.75 11.35
CA GLY A 198 -12.01 -28.21 10.01
C GLY A 198 -10.56 -28.13 9.55
N ILE A 199 -10.30 -27.34 8.50
CA ILE A 199 -8.95 -27.25 7.92
C ILE A 199 -7.99 -26.53 8.88
N LEU A 200 -8.42 -25.41 9.49
CA LEU A 200 -7.57 -24.68 10.44
C LEU A 200 -7.27 -25.50 11.68
N ASP A 201 -8.26 -26.18 12.25
CA ASP A 201 -8.06 -27.05 13.40
C ASP A 201 -7.06 -28.17 13.10
N ARG A 202 -7.15 -28.84 11.94
CA ARG A 202 -6.16 -29.86 11.55
C ARG A 202 -4.78 -29.28 11.26
N PHE A 203 -4.73 -28.05 10.77
CA PHE A 203 -3.48 -27.34 10.50
C PHE A 203 -2.78 -26.95 11.81
N ALA A 204 -3.55 -26.49 12.81
CA ALA A 204 -3.08 -26.01 14.10
C ALA A 204 -3.07 -27.05 15.23
N ALA A 205 -3.60 -28.25 15.01
CA ALA A 205 -3.57 -29.34 15.98
C ALA A 205 -2.14 -29.72 16.39
N GLU A 206 -2.01 -30.35 17.55
CA GLU A 206 -0.76 -30.97 18.01
C GLU A 206 -0.31 -32.05 17.00
N ALA A 207 0.95 -32.03 16.59
CA ALA A 207 1.50 -32.78 15.45
C ALA A 207 0.81 -32.49 14.08
N GLY A 208 0.05 -31.40 14.00
CA GLY A 208 -0.55 -30.88 12.76
C GLY A 208 0.49 -30.28 11.82
N LEU A 209 0.02 -29.74 10.70
CA LEU A 209 0.92 -29.21 9.65
C LEU A 209 1.72 -27.98 10.11
N LEU A 210 1.15 -27.12 10.96
CA LEU A 210 1.89 -26.01 11.57
C LEU A 210 2.98 -26.51 12.50
N ASP A 211 2.70 -27.51 13.31
CA ASP A 211 3.65 -28.09 14.24
C ASP A 211 4.78 -28.81 13.47
N GLN A 212 4.46 -29.56 12.42
CA GLN A 212 5.46 -30.18 11.55
C GLN A 212 6.32 -29.17 10.78
N LEU A 213 5.80 -27.97 10.53
CA LEU A 213 6.51 -26.93 9.81
C LEU A 213 7.36 -26.06 10.74
N VAL A 214 6.75 -25.55 11.83
CA VAL A 214 7.30 -24.50 12.71
C VAL A 214 7.58 -25.00 14.14
N GLY A 215 6.99 -26.12 14.55
CA GLY A 215 7.20 -26.72 15.87
C GLY A 215 8.59 -27.32 16.06
N GLU A 216 8.82 -27.88 17.24
CA GLU A 216 10.12 -28.42 17.65
C GLU A 216 10.52 -29.62 16.76
N GLY A 217 11.68 -29.52 16.11
CA GLY A 217 12.12 -30.48 15.09
C GLY A 217 11.39 -30.34 13.75
N GLY A 218 10.62 -29.28 13.57
CA GLY A 218 9.86 -28.97 12.37
C GLY A 218 10.74 -28.75 11.14
N ALA A 219 10.11 -28.68 9.96
CA ALA A 219 10.82 -28.50 8.70
C ALA A 219 11.61 -27.19 8.64
N ILE A 220 11.09 -26.10 9.23
CA ILE A 220 11.80 -24.81 9.29
C ILE A 220 13.01 -24.90 10.23
N GLU A 221 12.84 -25.46 11.43
CA GLU A 221 13.94 -25.60 12.38
C GLU A 221 15.06 -26.48 11.80
N ARG A 222 14.72 -27.61 11.19
CA ARG A 222 15.70 -28.46 10.48
C ARG A 222 16.33 -27.76 9.28
N ALA A 223 15.60 -26.84 8.64
CA ALA A 223 16.12 -26.09 7.50
C ALA A 223 17.20 -25.09 7.92
N ILE A 224 17.00 -24.39 9.05
CA ILE A 224 17.90 -23.37 9.61
C ILE A 224 18.96 -23.92 10.57
N ALA A 225 18.81 -25.17 11.03
CA ALA A 225 19.77 -25.80 11.94
C ALA A 225 21.16 -25.95 11.29
N PRO A 226 22.24 -25.97 12.10
CA PRO A 226 23.60 -26.16 11.60
C PRO A 226 23.76 -27.38 10.69
N GLY A 227 24.25 -27.16 9.46
CA GLY A 227 24.39 -28.20 8.43
C GLY A 227 23.06 -28.56 7.73
N GLY A 228 22.02 -27.77 7.98
CA GLY A 228 20.72 -27.86 7.33
C GLY A 228 20.79 -27.53 5.83
N PRO A 229 19.68 -27.73 5.10
CA PRO A 229 19.60 -27.35 3.69
C PRO A 229 19.84 -25.86 3.45
N LEU A 230 19.45 -24.95 4.36
CA LEU A 230 19.69 -23.52 4.16
C LEU A 230 21.17 -23.15 4.35
N ASP A 231 21.86 -23.79 5.30
CA ASP A 231 23.31 -23.66 5.44
C ASP A 231 24.04 -24.14 4.18
N ARG A 232 23.65 -25.31 3.65
CA ARG A 232 24.24 -25.85 2.41
C ARG A 232 24.02 -24.94 1.20
N ILE A 233 22.87 -24.28 1.10
CA ILE A 233 22.61 -23.29 0.04
C ILE A 233 23.53 -22.07 0.23
N THR A 234 23.77 -21.66 1.47
CA THR A 234 24.64 -20.53 1.80
C THR A 234 26.10 -20.86 1.49
N GLU A 235 26.58 -22.04 1.89
CA GLU A 235 27.90 -22.56 1.52
C GLU A 235 28.08 -22.65 0.01
N LEU A 236 27.09 -23.17 -0.72
CA LEU A 236 27.14 -23.23 -2.18
C LEU A 236 27.20 -21.84 -2.81
N THR A 237 26.47 -20.87 -2.25
CA THR A 237 26.52 -19.48 -2.71
C THR A 237 27.90 -18.88 -2.50
N GLU A 238 28.55 -19.17 -1.38
CA GLU A 238 29.93 -18.75 -1.11
C GLU A 238 30.93 -19.39 -2.09
N VAL A 239 30.82 -20.70 -2.35
CA VAL A 239 31.65 -21.41 -3.34
C VAL A 239 31.47 -20.82 -4.74
N ILE A 240 30.22 -20.52 -5.16
CA ILE A 240 29.95 -19.86 -6.44
C ILE A 240 30.55 -18.45 -6.47
N GLY A 241 30.45 -17.69 -5.38
CA GLY A 241 31.07 -16.37 -5.25
C GLY A 241 32.59 -16.40 -5.37
N GLN A 242 33.24 -17.44 -4.84
CA GLN A 242 34.68 -17.66 -4.97
C GLN A 242 35.10 -18.18 -6.36
N LEU A 243 34.20 -18.82 -7.10
CA LEU A 243 34.48 -19.34 -8.44
C LEU A 243 34.58 -18.24 -9.49
N ALA A 244 33.85 -17.14 -9.35
CA ALA A 244 33.86 -16.02 -10.27
C ALA A 244 35.27 -15.41 -10.50
N PRO A 245 36.04 -15.01 -9.46
CA PRO A 245 37.39 -14.47 -9.65
C PRO A 245 38.37 -15.51 -10.20
N ASN A 246 38.23 -16.80 -9.84
CA ASN A 246 39.07 -17.86 -10.39
C ASN A 246 38.81 -18.09 -11.89
N LEU A 247 37.56 -17.98 -12.33
CA LEU A 247 37.21 -18.10 -13.74
C LEU A 247 37.78 -16.93 -14.56
N ILE A 248 37.80 -15.72 -14.01
CA ILE A 248 38.43 -14.54 -14.63
C ILE A 248 39.95 -14.75 -14.76
N ALA A 249 40.62 -15.19 -13.69
CA ALA A 249 42.06 -15.48 -13.75
C ALA A 249 42.39 -16.58 -14.78
N MET A 250 41.55 -17.62 -14.89
CA MET A 250 41.73 -18.64 -15.93
C MET A 250 41.53 -18.08 -17.35
N GLN A 251 40.57 -17.19 -17.57
CA GLN A 251 40.38 -16.53 -18.87
C GLN A 251 41.62 -15.74 -19.29
N ASP A 252 42.25 -15.01 -18.35
CA ASP A 252 43.48 -14.26 -18.61
C ASP A 252 44.64 -15.21 -18.97
N THR A 253 44.83 -16.31 -18.24
CA THR A 253 45.87 -17.29 -18.56
C THR A 253 45.65 -18.00 -19.90
N VAL A 254 44.39 -18.26 -20.27
CA VAL A 254 44.03 -18.85 -21.56
C VAL A 254 44.32 -17.85 -22.69
N HIS A 255 44.09 -16.56 -22.47
CA HIS A 255 44.42 -15.52 -23.43
C HIS A 255 45.93 -15.41 -23.65
N GLU A 256 46.72 -15.42 -22.57
CA GLU A 256 48.19 -15.38 -22.64
C GLU A 256 48.78 -16.63 -23.32
N LEU A 257 48.22 -17.81 -23.04
CA LEU A 257 48.60 -19.04 -23.73
C LEU A 257 48.25 -18.97 -25.22
N ALA A 258 47.09 -18.42 -25.59
CA ALA A 258 46.69 -18.26 -26.98
C ALA A 258 47.66 -17.33 -27.74
N GLU A 259 48.03 -16.19 -27.16
CA GLU A 259 49.04 -15.29 -27.76
C GLU A 259 50.40 -15.96 -27.90
N THR A 260 50.83 -16.73 -26.89
CA THR A 260 52.09 -17.47 -26.92
C THR A 260 52.08 -18.53 -28.02
N VAL A 261 50.97 -19.25 -28.19
CA VAL A 261 50.79 -20.24 -29.26
C VAL A 261 50.79 -19.57 -30.63
N ASP A 262 50.16 -18.41 -30.79
CA ASP A 262 50.19 -17.65 -32.04
C ASP A 262 51.61 -17.17 -32.38
N LEU A 263 52.37 -16.68 -31.40
CA LEU A 263 53.77 -16.30 -31.56
C LEU A 263 54.65 -17.53 -31.91
N LEU A 264 54.42 -18.66 -31.27
CA LEU A 264 55.08 -19.91 -31.61
C LEU A 264 54.73 -20.35 -33.04
N ASN A 265 53.48 -20.24 -33.46
CA ASN A 265 53.05 -20.60 -34.81
C ASN A 265 53.67 -19.67 -35.86
N GLN A 266 53.76 -18.37 -35.59
CA GLN A 266 54.44 -17.40 -36.46
C GLN A 266 55.95 -17.66 -36.58
N THR A 267 56.60 -18.15 -35.52
CA THR A 267 58.03 -18.48 -35.52
C THR A 267 58.34 -19.86 -36.11
N VAL A 268 57.42 -20.81 -36.03
CA VAL A 268 57.55 -22.15 -36.64
C VAL A 268 57.10 -22.15 -38.12
N ALA A 269 56.26 -21.22 -38.55
CA ALA A 269 55.88 -21.02 -39.96
C ALA A 269 57.08 -20.97 -40.93
N PRO A 270 58.17 -20.22 -40.66
CA PRO A 270 59.36 -20.25 -41.52
C PRO A 270 60.16 -21.57 -41.44
N LEU A 271 60.06 -22.35 -40.36
CA LEU A 271 60.66 -23.69 -40.26
C LEU A 271 59.91 -24.71 -41.13
N GLY A 272 58.58 -24.58 -41.26
CA GLY A 272 57.77 -25.37 -42.20
C GLY A 272 58.20 -25.16 -43.66
N GLY A 273 58.52 -23.93 -44.05
CA GLY A 273 59.05 -23.60 -45.38
C GLY A 273 60.48 -24.10 -45.63
N LEU A 274 61.29 -24.27 -44.57
CA LEU A 274 62.63 -24.86 -44.68
C LEU A 274 62.59 -26.39 -44.86
N ALA A 275 61.63 -27.07 -44.23
CA ALA A 275 61.39 -28.50 -44.49
C ALA A 275 60.99 -28.76 -45.95
N GLU A 276 60.26 -27.83 -46.57
CA GLU A 276 59.86 -27.89 -47.98
C GLU A 276 60.99 -27.57 -48.96
N ARG A 277 62.00 -26.80 -48.51
CA ARG A 277 63.22 -26.44 -49.27
C ARG A 277 64.38 -27.41 -49.08
N LEU A 278 64.23 -28.44 -48.25
CA LEU A 278 65.24 -29.49 -48.13
C LEU A 278 65.40 -30.19 -49.50
N PRO A 279 66.63 -30.32 -50.03
CA PRO A 279 66.82 -30.87 -51.37
C PRO A 279 66.23 -32.29 -51.46
N LYS A 280 65.20 -32.45 -52.31
CA LYS A 280 64.53 -33.72 -52.69
C LYS A 280 65.47 -34.85 -53.15
N ARG A 281 66.78 -34.62 -53.17
CA ARG A 281 67.82 -35.64 -53.40
C ARG A 281 68.06 -36.54 -52.19
N LEU A 282 67.61 -36.17 -50.98
CA LEU A 282 67.75 -37.00 -49.78
C LEU A 282 66.47 -37.75 -49.37
N THR A 283 65.31 -37.45 -49.98
CA THR A 283 64.00 -38.03 -49.58
C THR A 283 63.35 -38.92 -50.64
N ARG A 284 64.01 -39.17 -51.78
CA ARG A 284 63.51 -40.15 -52.77
C ARG A 284 63.97 -41.57 -52.38
N GLY A 285 63.26 -42.17 -51.42
CA GLY A 285 63.21 -43.62 -51.27
C GLY A 285 62.41 -44.25 -52.43
N PRO A 286 62.78 -45.45 -52.91
CA PRO A 286 62.11 -46.10 -54.03
C PRO A 286 60.68 -46.51 -53.67
N LYS A 287 59.76 -46.24 -54.60
CA LYS A 287 58.34 -46.55 -54.56
C LYS A 287 58.12 -48.08 -54.65
N GLY A 288 57.59 -48.69 -53.60
CA GLY A 288 56.85 -49.97 -53.60
C GLY A 288 55.57 -49.75 -52.79
N SER A 289 54.35 -49.86 -53.32
CA SER A 289 53.66 -50.99 -53.97
C SER A 289 53.23 -52.08 -52.98
N GLY A 290 51.91 -52.21 -52.78
CA GLY A 290 51.22 -53.33 -52.13
C GLY A 290 50.86 -53.05 -50.66
N GLY A 291 49.68 -53.35 -50.15
CA GLY A 291 48.48 -54.07 -50.61
C GLY A 291 47.49 -54.01 -49.44
N ASN A 292 46.24 -53.62 -49.66
CA ASN A 292 45.07 -54.50 -49.72
C ASN A 292 44.97 -55.56 -48.61
N GLY A 293 43.96 -55.40 -47.74
CA GLY A 293 43.58 -56.37 -46.71
C GLY A 293 42.14 -56.09 -46.24
N ASN A 294 41.19 -56.65 -46.98
CA ASN A 294 39.76 -56.72 -46.66
C ASN A 294 39.47 -57.74 -45.54
N GLY A 295 38.31 -57.57 -44.93
CA GLY A 295 37.54 -58.64 -44.27
C GLY A 295 37.24 -58.30 -42.80
N ASP A 296 36.04 -58.49 -42.27
CA ASP A 296 34.80 -59.04 -42.82
C ASP A 296 33.67 -58.81 -41.79
N ALA A 297 32.45 -58.84 -42.32
CA ALA A 297 31.21 -59.35 -41.71
C ALA A 297 30.55 -58.66 -40.49
N ALA A 298 29.31 -58.25 -40.79
CA ALA A 298 28.15 -57.89 -39.95
C ALA A 298 27.56 -59.12 -39.20
N PRO A 299 26.28 -59.19 -38.71
CA PRO A 299 25.19 -58.19 -38.73
C PRO A 299 24.22 -58.16 -37.50
N ALA A 300 23.28 -57.21 -37.61
CA ALA A 300 21.84 -57.30 -37.35
C ALA A 300 21.23 -57.27 -35.93
N ASP A 301 20.35 -56.25 -35.81
CA ASP A 301 19.00 -56.27 -35.23
C ASP A 301 18.85 -56.43 -33.70
N THR A 302 18.07 -55.60 -33.02
CA THR A 302 16.60 -55.72 -32.98
C THR A 302 15.94 -54.50 -32.29
N ASN A 303 14.73 -54.19 -32.78
CA ASN A 303 13.58 -53.56 -32.09
C ASN A 303 13.74 -52.16 -31.45
N GLY A 304 12.84 -51.19 -31.61
CA GLY A 304 11.45 -51.25 -32.06
C GLY A 304 10.53 -50.51 -31.08
N TYR A 305 10.19 -49.26 -31.44
CA TYR A 305 8.89 -48.59 -31.24
C TYR A 305 8.51 -47.97 -29.87
N PRO A 306 7.55 -46.99 -29.86
CA PRO A 306 7.80 -45.62 -29.39
C PRO A 306 6.87 -45.19 -28.25
N LYS A 307 6.98 -43.94 -27.79
CA LYS A 307 5.93 -43.28 -27.00
C LYS A 307 5.48 -41.98 -27.66
N GLY A 308 4.17 -41.88 -27.84
CA GLY A 308 3.47 -40.59 -27.94
C GLY A 308 3.25 -39.98 -26.56
#